data_AF-A0AAR2IXT2-F1
#
_entry.id   AF-A0AAR2IXT2-F1
#
_cell.length_a   1.000
_cell.length_b   1.000
_cell.length_c   1.000
_cell.angle_alpha   90.00
_cell.angle_beta   90.00
_cell.angle_gamma   90.00
#
_symmetry.space_group_name_H-M   'P 1'
#
loop_
_entity.id
_entity.type
_entity.pdbx_description
1 polymer ?
#
loop_
_entity_poly.entity_id
_entity_poly.type
_entity_poly.pdbx_seq_one_letter_code
_entity_poly.pdbx_strand_id
1 'polypeptide(L)'
;METAVYAEPTYTHPRSTQSHEKRIFRELLYIFVGARRAGLSISETADLLGFSHTTISWVYREQSKKEKISSERQLCGRKCLVDVRGQRRMGRLVPDDRKATVTQITTCYNQGMQNTISECTTCRTLKKMGYSSRRPHWVLLLSAKNRKLRLQFAQAHRNWTRECWKNVAWS
;
A
#
# COMPACT_ATOMS: atom_id res chain seq x y z
N MET A 1 -70.05 -3.57 0.16
CA MET A 1 -69.23 -4.16 1.25
C MET A 1 -67.80 -4.18 0.76
N GLU A 2 -67.05 -3.12 1.05
CA GLU A 2 -65.65 -2.94 0.64
C GLU A 2 -64.73 -3.73 1.58
N THR A 3 -63.86 -4.57 1.02
CA THR A 3 -62.78 -5.26 1.73
C THR A 3 -61.50 -4.43 1.61
N ALA A 4 -61.09 -3.80 2.71
CA ALA A 4 -59.82 -3.07 2.81
C ALA A 4 -58.65 -4.05 2.90
N VAL A 5 -57.74 -4.00 1.92
CA VAL A 5 -56.46 -4.71 1.93
C VAL A 5 -55.46 -3.85 2.71
N TYR A 6 -55.04 -4.29 3.89
CA TYR A 6 -53.93 -3.67 4.63
C TYR A 6 -52.61 -4.07 3.98
N ALA A 7 -51.87 -3.08 3.47
CA ALA A 7 -50.48 -3.24 3.07
C ALA A 7 -49.57 -2.91 4.27
N GLU A 8 -48.83 -3.89 4.78
CA GLU A 8 -47.80 -3.64 5.80
C GLU A 8 -46.63 -2.85 5.20
N PRO A 9 -46.08 -1.84 5.90
CA PRO A 9 -44.85 -1.17 5.50
C PRO A 9 -43.69 -2.15 5.70
N THR A 10 -43.11 -2.64 4.61
CA THR A 10 -41.85 -3.38 4.66
C THR A 10 -40.75 -2.45 5.14
N TYR A 11 -40.28 -2.66 6.38
CA TYR A 11 -39.17 -1.90 6.94
C TYR A 11 -37.88 -2.29 6.20
N THR A 12 -37.52 -1.49 5.20
CA THR A 12 -36.26 -1.62 4.49
C THR A 12 -35.14 -1.12 5.41
N HIS A 13 -34.33 -2.06 5.91
CA HIS A 13 -33.12 -1.72 6.63
C HIS A 13 -32.20 -0.87 5.71
N PRO A 14 -31.86 0.38 6.08
CA PRO A 14 -30.92 1.14 5.29
C PRO A 14 -29.54 0.49 5.40
N ARG A 15 -29.04 -0.06 4.28
CA ARG A 15 -27.63 -0.42 4.14
C ARG A 15 -26.82 0.87 4.22
N SER A 16 -26.28 1.20 5.39
CA SER A 16 -25.43 2.37 5.57
C SER A 16 -23.99 2.00 5.94
N THR A 17 -23.11 2.60 5.15
CA THR A 17 -21.66 2.74 5.22
C THR A 17 -20.98 2.54 6.59
N GLN A 18 -20.20 1.47 6.69
CA GLN A 18 -19.26 1.12 7.77
C GLN A 18 -18.23 2.23 8.13
N SER A 19 -18.17 3.35 7.39
CA SER A 19 -17.28 4.50 7.63
C SER A 19 -17.89 5.49 8.64
N HIS A 20 -19.19 5.75 8.55
CA HIS A 20 -19.91 6.66 9.46
C HIS A 20 -19.93 6.11 10.89
N GLU A 21 -20.23 4.82 11.05
CA GLU A 21 -20.24 4.14 12.35
C GLU A 21 -18.87 4.19 13.05
N LYS A 22 -17.77 4.18 12.29
CA LYS A 22 -16.40 4.24 12.84
C LYS A 22 -16.00 5.65 13.29
N ARG A 23 -16.47 6.67 12.57
CA ARG A 23 -16.29 8.08 12.97
C ARG A 23 -17.05 8.31 14.28
N ILE A 24 -18.30 7.88 14.33
CA ILE A 24 -19.14 7.94 15.53
C ILE A 24 -18.47 7.19 16.68
N PHE A 25 -17.98 5.96 16.48
CA PHE A 25 -17.29 5.21 17.54
C PHE A 25 -16.01 5.88 18.07
N ARG A 26 -15.21 6.52 17.22
CA ARG A 26 -13.97 7.20 17.64
C ARG A 26 -14.26 8.49 18.42
N GLU A 27 -15.24 9.27 17.99
CA GLU A 27 -15.71 10.46 18.70
C GLU A 27 -16.30 10.06 20.06
N LEU A 28 -17.13 9.01 20.10
CA LEU A 28 -17.70 8.49 21.35
C LEU A 28 -16.64 7.97 22.31
N LEU A 29 -15.62 7.28 21.81
CA LEU A 29 -14.52 6.80 22.66
C LEU A 29 -13.73 7.97 23.26
N TYR A 30 -13.45 9.02 22.48
CA TYR A 30 -12.73 10.20 22.97
C TYR A 30 -13.51 10.92 24.07
N ILE A 31 -14.80 11.16 23.85
CA ILE A 31 -15.65 11.83 24.84
C ILE A 31 -15.86 10.94 26.06
N PHE A 32 -16.01 9.62 25.89
CA PHE A 32 -16.11 8.67 27.00
C PHE A 32 -14.86 8.64 27.87
N VAL A 33 -13.66 8.64 27.28
CA VAL A 33 -12.39 8.74 28.02
C VAL A 33 -12.32 10.04 28.82
N GLY A 34 -12.80 11.14 28.23
CA GLY A 34 -12.92 12.44 28.91
C GLY A 34 -13.89 12.40 30.10
N ALA A 35 -15.09 11.87 29.90
CA ALA A 35 -16.12 11.72 30.93
C ALA A 35 -15.65 10.86 32.11
N ARG A 36 -14.88 9.79 31.86
CA ARG A 36 -14.26 8.98 32.92
C ARG A 36 -13.22 9.72 33.73
N ARG A 37 -12.38 10.53 33.09
CA ARG A 37 -11.42 11.39 33.80
C ARG A 37 -12.11 12.45 34.65
N ALA A 38 -13.31 12.87 34.24
CA ALA A 38 -14.16 13.80 34.98
C ALA A 38 -15.02 13.12 36.08
N GLY A 39 -14.93 11.80 36.26
CA GLY A 39 -15.65 11.06 37.30
C GLY A 39 -17.11 10.70 36.96
N LEU A 40 -17.54 10.89 35.72
CA LEU A 40 -18.92 10.61 35.31
C LEU A 40 -19.19 9.09 35.21
N SER A 41 -20.42 8.72 35.57
CA SER A 41 -20.95 7.37 35.45
C SER A 41 -21.31 7.02 34.00
N ILE A 42 -21.52 5.73 33.74
CA ILE A 42 -21.91 5.23 32.41
C ILE A 42 -23.27 5.81 32.00
N SER A 43 -24.19 5.94 32.95
CA SER A 43 -25.53 6.47 32.71
C SER A 43 -25.50 7.95 32.36
N GLU A 44 -24.81 8.76 33.16
CA GLU A 44 -24.64 10.19 32.88
C GLU A 44 -23.97 10.46 31.54
N THR A 45 -23.02 9.59 31.15
CA THR A 45 -22.35 9.70 29.85
C THR A 45 -23.28 9.33 28.69
N ALA A 46 -24.20 8.37 28.89
CA ALA A 46 -25.20 7.99 27.89
C ALA A 46 -26.22 9.12 27.68
N ASP A 47 -26.69 9.72 28.77
CA ASP A 47 -27.63 10.84 28.75
C ASP A 47 -27.00 12.09 28.12
N LEU A 48 -25.75 12.41 28.47
CA LEU A 48 -25.01 13.55 27.92
C LEU A 48 -24.78 13.43 26.41
N LEU A 49 -24.48 12.23 25.93
CA LEU A 49 -24.17 11.98 24.52
C LEU A 49 -25.44 11.71 23.69
N GLY A 50 -26.58 11.42 24.33
CA GLY A 50 -27.81 11.01 23.66
C GLY A 50 -27.74 9.63 22.99
N PHE A 51 -26.87 8.75 23.49
CA PHE A 51 -26.72 7.38 22.97
C PHE A 51 -27.32 6.37 23.94
N SER A 52 -27.74 5.22 23.41
CA SER A 52 -28.27 4.14 24.25
C SER A 52 -27.23 3.65 25.26
N HIS A 53 -27.70 3.30 26.48
CA HIS A 53 -26.85 2.70 27.52
C HIS A 53 -26.12 1.44 27.03
N THR A 54 -26.72 0.67 26.13
CA THR A 54 -26.10 -0.54 25.55
C THR A 54 -24.91 -0.20 24.66
N THR A 55 -24.99 0.88 23.87
CA THR A 55 -23.85 1.38 23.07
C THR A 55 -22.70 1.82 23.97
N ILE A 56 -22.98 2.64 24.99
CA ILE A 56 -21.94 3.14 25.91
C ILE A 56 -21.33 1.99 26.73
N SER A 57 -22.14 1.06 27.22
CA SER A 57 -21.67 -0.15 27.91
C SER A 57 -20.80 -1.05 27.02
N TRP A 58 -21.17 -1.17 25.74
CA TRP A 58 -20.36 -1.90 24.76
C TRP A 58 -19.01 -1.21 24.51
N VAL A 59 -19.00 0.12 24.32
CA VAL A 59 -17.74 0.91 24.18
C VAL A 59 -16.85 0.73 25.41
N TYR A 60 -17.43 0.80 26.62
CA TYR A 60 -16.68 0.60 27.87
C TYR A 60 -16.00 -0.76 27.94
N ARG A 61 -16.73 -1.84 27.61
CA ARG A 61 -16.20 -3.21 27.59
C ARG A 61 -15.13 -3.41 26.52
N GLU A 62 -15.23 -2.71 25.40
CA GLU A 62 -14.22 -2.76 24.34
C GLU A 62 -12.95 -1.98 24.71
N GLN A 63 -13.09 -0.85 25.39
CA GLN A 63 -11.95 -0.07 25.89
C GLN A 63 -11.17 -0.83 26.97
N SER A 64 -11.86 -1.46 27.92
CA SER A 64 -11.21 -2.21 29.01
C SER A 64 -10.41 -3.41 28.51
N LYS A 65 -10.77 -3.96 27.35
CA LYS A 65 -10.05 -5.09 26.72
C LYS A 65 -8.86 -4.65 25.86
N LYS A 66 -8.82 -3.39 25.42
CA LYS A 66 -7.87 -2.88 24.41
C LYS A 66 -6.92 -1.85 25.03
N GLU A 67 -6.03 -2.27 25.94
CA GLU A 67 -4.91 -1.43 26.42
C GLU A 67 -3.98 -0.98 25.28
N LYS A 68 -4.01 -1.68 24.13
CA LYS A 68 -3.53 -1.15 22.86
C LYS A 68 -4.67 -1.22 21.87
N ILE A 69 -5.05 -0.07 21.30
CA ILE A 69 -5.80 0.00 20.05
C ILE A 69 -4.85 -0.42 18.91
N SER A 70 -4.28 -1.62 19.02
CA SER A 70 -3.70 -2.33 17.89
C SER A 70 -4.89 -2.73 17.06
N SER A 71 -5.11 -2.05 15.94
CA SER A 71 -6.20 -2.40 15.06
C SER A 71 -5.96 -3.82 14.53
N GLU A 72 -6.67 -4.82 15.05
CA GLU A 72 -6.75 -6.20 14.52
C GLU A 72 -7.06 -6.23 13.01
N ARG A 73 -7.50 -5.09 12.44
CA ARG A 73 -7.73 -4.91 11.02
C ARG A 73 -6.53 -5.21 10.12
N GLN A 74 -5.30 -5.16 10.63
CA GLN A 74 -4.14 -5.59 9.82
C GLN A 74 -4.25 -7.06 9.39
N LEU A 75 -4.98 -7.89 10.13
CA LEU A 75 -5.20 -9.30 9.84
C LEU A 75 -6.53 -9.56 9.12
N CYS A 76 -7.39 -8.56 8.96
CA CYS A 76 -8.69 -8.71 8.33
C CYS A 76 -8.64 -8.35 6.83
N GLY A 77 -9.40 -9.09 6.01
CA GLY A 77 -9.55 -8.84 4.57
C GLY A 77 -9.08 -9.99 3.68
N ARG A 78 -9.24 -9.80 2.37
CA ARG A 78 -8.81 -10.78 1.36
C ARG A 78 -7.29 -10.85 1.32
N LYS A 79 -6.73 -12.06 1.48
CA LYS A 79 -5.29 -12.31 1.33
C LYS A 79 -4.83 -11.88 -0.06
N CYS A 80 -3.66 -11.25 -0.15
CA CYS A 80 -3.05 -10.94 -1.45
C CYS A 80 -2.77 -12.24 -2.22
N LEU A 81 -3.09 -12.24 -3.52
CA LEU A 81 -2.80 -13.37 -4.41
C LEU A 81 -1.29 -13.65 -4.52
N VAL A 82 -0.48 -12.58 -4.48
CA VAL A 82 0.97 -12.68 -4.42
C VAL A 82 1.40 -12.59 -2.95
N ASP A 83 1.86 -13.71 -2.42
CA ASP A 83 2.39 -13.82 -1.07
C ASP A 83 3.87 -13.37 -1.00
N VAL A 84 4.49 -13.49 0.18
CA VAL A 84 5.90 -13.14 0.37
C VAL A 84 6.82 -14.00 -0.52
N ARG A 85 6.47 -15.27 -0.74
CA ARG A 85 7.24 -16.16 -1.64
C ARG A 85 7.12 -15.71 -3.09
N GLY A 86 5.92 -15.35 -3.53
CA GLY A 86 5.65 -14.78 -4.85
C GLY A 86 6.43 -13.48 -5.08
N GLN A 87 6.47 -12.58 -4.09
CA GLN A 87 7.30 -11.37 -4.16
C GLN A 87 8.79 -11.71 -4.30
N ARG A 88 9.31 -12.68 -3.54
CA ARG A 88 10.72 -13.13 -3.67
C ARG A 88 11.02 -13.73 -5.04
N ARG A 89 10.07 -14.44 -5.66
CA ARG A 89 10.23 -14.95 -7.03
C ARG A 89 10.26 -13.79 -8.02
N MET A 90 9.33 -12.86 -7.90
CA MET A 90 9.26 -11.67 -8.76
C MET A 90 10.54 -10.82 -8.65
N GLY A 91 11.12 -10.71 -7.45
CA GLY A 91 12.40 -10.04 -7.21
C GLY A 91 13.61 -10.74 -7.82
N ARG A 92 13.51 -12.02 -8.23
CA ARG A 92 14.54 -12.72 -9.01
C ARG A 92 14.37 -12.47 -10.51
N LEU A 93 13.13 -12.42 -11.00
CA LEU A 93 12.84 -12.20 -12.42
C LEU A 93 13.27 -10.80 -12.92
N VAL A 94 13.10 -9.77 -12.09
CA VAL A 94 13.35 -8.37 -12.50
C VAL A 94 14.83 -8.06 -12.76
N PRO A 95 15.80 -8.53 -11.92
CA PRO A 95 17.21 -8.34 -12.21
C PRO A 95 17.73 -9.11 -13.43
N ASP A 96 17.21 -10.31 -13.69
CA ASP A 96 17.64 -11.17 -14.80
C ASP A 96 17.41 -10.50 -16.16
N ASP A 97 16.27 -9.84 -16.34
CA ASP A 97 16.02 -8.95 -17.47
C ASP A 97 15.49 -7.59 -17.00
N ARG A 98 16.44 -6.68 -16.74
CA ARG A 98 16.15 -5.31 -16.30
C ARG A 98 15.31 -4.51 -17.31
N LYS A 99 15.21 -4.95 -18.57
CA LYS A 99 14.43 -4.28 -19.62
C LYS A 99 13.09 -4.98 -19.88
N ALA A 100 12.78 -6.06 -19.17
CA ALA A 100 11.56 -6.81 -19.37
C ALA A 100 10.31 -5.94 -19.18
N THR A 101 9.34 -6.13 -20.07
CA THR A 101 8.02 -5.51 -19.94
C THR A 101 7.21 -6.21 -18.86
N VAL A 102 6.18 -5.54 -18.35
CA VAL A 102 5.24 -6.12 -17.37
C VAL A 102 4.61 -7.42 -17.91
N THR A 103 4.29 -7.45 -19.20
CA THR A 103 3.76 -8.63 -19.89
C THR A 103 4.73 -9.80 -19.82
N GLN A 104 6.00 -9.59 -20.16
CA GLN A 104 7.05 -10.61 -20.08
C GLN A 104 7.26 -11.12 -18.66
N ILE A 105 7.35 -10.21 -17.68
CA ILE A 105 7.49 -10.56 -16.26
C ILE A 105 6.29 -11.40 -15.80
N THR A 106 5.07 -11.03 -16.22
CA THR A 106 3.84 -11.75 -15.87
C THR A 106 3.83 -13.14 -16.47
N THR A 107 4.19 -13.30 -17.74
CA THR A 107 4.30 -14.59 -18.40
C THR A 107 5.34 -15.47 -17.72
N CYS A 108 6.55 -14.96 -17.46
CA CYS A 108 7.60 -15.69 -16.75
C CYS A 108 7.22 -16.07 -15.31
N TYR A 109 6.47 -15.20 -14.63
CA TYR A 109 5.96 -15.51 -13.29
C TYR A 109 4.90 -16.63 -13.32
N ASN A 110 4.01 -16.60 -14.31
CA ASN A 110 2.92 -17.56 -14.44
C ASN A 110 3.40 -18.94 -14.91
N GLN A 111 4.56 -19.03 -15.54
CA GLN A 111 5.17 -20.31 -15.91
C GLN A 111 5.32 -21.22 -14.68
N GLY A 112 4.68 -22.39 -14.75
CA GLY A 112 4.70 -23.42 -13.70
C GLY A 112 3.88 -23.11 -12.45
N MET A 113 2.99 -22.11 -12.47
CA MET A 113 2.09 -21.81 -11.35
C MET A 113 0.69 -22.39 -11.56
N GLN A 114 0.10 -22.89 -10.47
CA GLN A 114 -1.30 -23.33 -10.45
C GLN A 114 -2.26 -22.13 -10.53
N ASN A 115 -1.90 -21.01 -9.91
CA ASN A 115 -2.68 -19.77 -9.93
C ASN A 115 -1.93 -18.72 -10.75
N THR A 116 -2.51 -18.32 -11.87
CA THR A 116 -1.97 -17.25 -12.71
C THR A 116 -2.33 -15.88 -12.15
N ILE A 117 -1.46 -14.90 -12.36
CA ILE A 117 -1.69 -13.51 -12.02
C ILE A 117 -1.90 -12.67 -13.28
N SER A 118 -2.70 -11.63 -13.15
CA SER A 118 -2.86 -10.61 -14.19
C SER A 118 -1.72 -9.60 -14.15
N GLU A 119 -1.49 -8.92 -15.28
CA GLU A 119 -0.50 -7.84 -15.39
C GLU A 119 -0.73 -6.71 -14.37
N CYS A 120 -1.99 -6.36 -14.10
CA CYS A 120 -2.35 -5.39 -13.06
C CYS A 120 -1.84 -5.81 -11.67
N THR A 121 -1.89 -7.11 -11.37
CA THR A 121 -1.40 -7.66 -10.10
C THR A 121 0.13 -7.61 -10.06
N THR A 122 0.79 -7.95 -11.16
CA THR A 122 2.24 -7.81 -11.34
C THR A 122 2.68 -6.35 -11.10
N CYS A 123 2.06 -5.39 -11.78
CA CYS A 123 2.33 -3.96 -11.61
C CYS A 123 2.21 -3.48 -10.17
N ARG A 124 1.09 -3.80 -9.51
CA ARG A 124 0.85 -3.41 -8.10
C ARG A 124 1.89 -4.01 -7.16
N THR A 125 2.25 -5.26 -7.39
CA THR A 125 3.25 -5.97 -6.58
C THR A 125 4.64 -5.35 -6.77
N LEU A 126 5.06 -5.13 -8.03
CA LEU A 126 6.34 -4.49 -8.35
C LEU A 126 6.45 -3.10 -7.72
N LYS A 127 5.39 -2.28 -7.81
CA LYS A 127 5.34 -0.95 -7.17
C LYS A 127 5.44 -1.06 -5.64
N LYS A 128 4.77 -2.03 -5.03
CA LYS A 128 4.84 -2.29 -3.58
C LYS A 128 6.25 -2.72 -3.15
N MET A 129 6.98 -3.43 -4.00
CA MET A 129 8.37 -3.82 -3.79
C MET A 129 9.37 -2.68 -4.06
N GLY A 130 8.92 -1.52 -4.52
CA GLY A 130 9.77 -0.36 -4.80
C GLY A 130 10.33 -0.28 -6.23
N TYR A 131 9.90 -1.15 -7.14
CA TYR A 131 10.28 -1.04 -8.54
C TYR A 131 9.49 0.07 -9.26
N SER A 132 10.19 0.79 -10.12
CA SER A 132 9.65 1.86 -10.96
C SER A 132 10.09 1.68 -12.40
N SER A 133 9.21 1.94 -13.36
CA SER A 133 9.59 2.02 -14.77
C SER A 133 10.60 3.15 -15.00
N ARG A 134 11.61 2.91 -15.85
CA ARG A 134 12.60 3.92 -16.26
C ARG A 134 12.83 3.84 -17.76
N ARG A 135 12.96 5.00 -18.42
CA ARG A 135 13.38 5.06 -19.81
C ARG A 135 14.90 4.87 -19.90
N PRO A 136 15.39 4.06 -20.85
CA PRO A 136 16.83 3.96 -21.08
C PRO A 136 17.38 5.32 -21.53
N HIS A 137 18.58 5.66 -21.08
CA HIS A 137 19.29 6.84 -21.56
C HIS A 137 19.80 6.58 -22.99
N TRP A 138 19.58 7.51 -23.90
CA TRP A 138 20.11 7.41 -25.26
C TRP A 138 21.62 7.64 -25.23
N VAL A 139 22.40 6.66 -25.71
CA VAL A 139 23.86 6.73 -25.76
C VAL A 139 24.32 6.25 -27.12
N LEU A 140 25.26 6.98 -27.73
CA LEU A 140 25.91 6.54 -28.97
C LEU A 140 26.67 5.24 -28.71
N LEU A 141 26.40 4.23 -29.55
CA LEU A 141 27.04 2.93 -29.40
C LEU A 141 28.54 3.05 -29.76
N LEU A 142 29.41 2.96 -28.77
CA LEU A 142 30.86 2.94 -29.01
C LEU A 142 31.29 1.58 -29.58
N SER A 143 32.08 1.59 -30.64
CA SER A 143 32.77 0.39 -31.13
C SER A 143 33.73 -0.16 -30.06
N ALA A 144 34.02 -1.46 -30.11
CA ALA A 144 34.95 -2.09 -29.17
C ALA A 144 36.34 -1.43 -29.19
N LYS A 145 36.84 -1.06 -30.38
CA LYS A 145 38.08 -0.30 -30.57
C LYS A 145 38.04 1.04 -29.83
N ASN A 146 36.97 1.81 -30.01
CA ASN A 146 36.85 3.13 -29.39
C ASN A 146 36.70 3.04 -27.87
N ARG A 147 36.02 2.01 -27.35
CA ARG A 147 35.97 1.74 -25.89
C ARG A 147 37.37 1.52 -25.32
N LYS A 148 38.19 0.71 -25.98
CA LYS A 148 39.57 0.43 -25.55
C LYS A 148 40.44 1.69 -25.57
N LEU A 149 40.40 2.44 -26.67
CA LEU A 149 41.18 3.68 -26.80
C LEU A 149 40.79 4.72 -25.75
N ARG A 150 39.48 4.91 -25.52
CA ARG A 150 38.98 5.84 -24.49
C ARG A 150 39.41 5.42 -23.08
N LEU A 151 39.36 4.12 -22.78
CA LEU A 151 39.82 3.61 -21.48
C LEU A 151 41.32 3.81 -21.30
N GLN A 152 42.13 3.46 -22.30
CA GLN A 152 43.58 3.66 -22.28
C GLN A 152 43.95 5.13 -22.10
N PHE A 153 43.27 6.02 -22.83
CA PHE A 153 43.46 7.47 -22.68
C PHE A 153 43.15 7.92 -21.26
N ALA A 154 41.98 7.54 -20.71
CA ALA A 154 41.60 7.88 -19.34
C ALA A 154 42.58 7.34 -18.28
N GLN A 155 43.11 6.14 -18.49
CA GLN A 155 44.11 5.54 -17.60
C GLN A 155 45.46 6.27 -17.66
N ALA A 156 45.96 6.56 -18.87
CA ALA A 156 47.23 7.26 -19.06
C ALA A 156 47.20 8.70 -18.50
N HIS A 157 46.02 9.32 -18.49
CA HIS A 157 45.82 10.71 -18.05
C HIS A 157 45.14 10.81 -16.68
N ARG A 158 45.09 9.70 -15.91
CA ARG A 158 44.37 9.63 -14.63
C ARG A 158 44.88 10.62 -13.58
N ASN A 159 46.19 10.88 -13.57
CA ASN A 159 46.86 11.72 -12.57
C ASN A 159 47.29 13.09 -13.14
N TRP A 160 46.73 13.50 -14.28
CA TRP A 160 47.09 14.78 -14.88
C TRP A 160 46.62 15.96 -14.04
N THR A 161 47.54 16.88 -13.78
CA THR A 161 47.25 18.14 -13.09
C THR A 161 46.65 19.16 -14.06
N ARG A 162 46.05 20.23 -13.51
CA ARG A 162 45.38 21.25 -14.32
C ARG A 162 46.32 21.92 -15.33
N GLU A 163 47.59 22.14 -14.98
CA GLU A 163 48.63 22.63 -15.88
C GLU A 163 48.87 21.69 -17.08
N CYS A 164 48.82 20.37 -16.89
CA CYS A 164 48.95 19.42 -18.01
C CYS A 164 47.80 19.56 -19.01
N TRP A 165 46.56 19.80 -18.53
CA TRP A 165 45.40 19.99 -19.39
C TRP A 165 45.42 21.31 -20.17
N LYS A 166 46.08 22.37 -19.66
CA LYS A 166 46.25 23.64 -20.37
C LYS A 166 47.04 23.50 -21.67
N ASN A 167 47.87 22.47 -21.78
CA ASN A 167 48.72 22.21 -22.95
C ASN A 167 48.04 21.31 -23.99
N VAL A 168 46.79 20.87 -23.77
CA VAL A 168 46.04 20.05 -24.73
C VAL A 168 45.28 20.95 -25.69
N ALA A 169 45.64 20.86 -26.97
CA ALA A 169 44.87 21.45 -28.05
C ALA A 169 43.82 20.44 -28.56
N TRP A 170 42.59 20.92 -28.79
CA TRP A 170 41.51 20.16 -29.40
C TRP A 170 41.34 20.66 -30.83
N SER A 171 41.28 19.74 -31.79
CA SER A 171 40.91 20.00 -33.19
C SER A 171 39.51 19.48 -33.49
#